data_AF-A0A9W7FM81-F1
#
_entry.id   AF-A0A9W7FM81-F1
#
_cell.length_a   1.000
_cell.length_b   1.000
_cell.length_c   1.000
_cell.angle_alpha   90.00
_cell.angle_beta   90.00
_cell.angle_gamma   90.00
#
_symmetry.space_group_name_H-M   'P 1'
#
loop_
_entity.id
_entity.type
_entity.pdbx_description
1 polymer ?
#
loop_
_entity_poly.entity_id
_entity_poly.type
_entity_poly.pdbx_seq_one_letter_code
_entity_poly.pdbx_strand_id
1 'polypeptide(L)'
;MLEHTGTEYNMITDRAVFADVMSKFGNTSSDCFAPPCVKDGDFVISQSTACSMYIGKKLNLTPPGYDDYKTMQWLSDIVDVFEGGVGKSNEHGPTLKKFLEGGRWVSLMSNLESGIKGPFYLGAEPCAADFFLASMISHRASSLFAPIKDKYGFDAMANFPKAQGVHDALASTDAWKNYSALNPMFGPIKEEILNAYNDEA
;
A
#
# COMPACT_ATOMS: atom_id res chain seq x y z
N MET A 1 2.89 11.14 0.94
CA MET A 1 4.29 11.64 0.81
C MET A 1 4.29 13.11 0.46
N LEU A 2 3.65 13.47 -0.66
CA LEU A 2 3.46 14.86 -1.08
C LEU A 2 2.80 15.71 0.02
N GLU A 3 1.78 15.16 0.67
CA GLU A 3 1.07 15.79 1.80
C GLU A 3 1.98 15.96 3.01
N HIS A 4 2.83 14.96 3.27
CA HIS A 4 3.77 14.99 4.40
C HIS A 4 4.80 16.12 4.24
N THR A 5 5.24 16.38 3.02
CA THR A 5 6.20 17.45 2.71
C THR A 5 5.53 18.78 2.34
N GLY A 6 4.19 18.86 2.39
CA GLY A 6 3.44 20.05 1.95
C GLY A 6 3.64 20.38 0.47
N THR A 7 4.02 19.40 -0.35
CA THR A 7 4.24 19.57 -1.79
C THR A 7 2.90 19.56 -2.51
N GLU A 8 2.62 20.65 -3.22
CA GLU A 8 1.41 20.77 -4.03
C GLU A 8 1.41 19.77 -5.18
N TYR A 9 0.24 19.21 -5.48
CA TYR A 9 0.03 18.26 -6.56
C TYR A 9 -1.42 18.30 -7.04
N ASN A 10 -1.64 17.87 -8.28
CA ASN A 10 -2.98 17.70 -8.84
C ASN A 10 -3.29 16.20 -8.93
N MET A 11 -4.29 15.73 -8.17
CA MET A 11 -4.77 14.36 -8.28
C MET A 11 -5.71 14.21 -9.47
N ILE A 12 -5.34 13.38 -10.44
CA ILE A 12 -6.15 13.09 -11.63
C ILE A 12 -6.74 11.69 -11.47
N THR A 13 -8.07 11.60 -11.43
CA THR A 13 -8.82 10.33 -11.38
C THR A 13 -9.69 10.12 -12.63
N ASP A 14 -9.76 11.10 -13.52
CA ASP A 14 -10.51 11.00 -14.77
C ASP A 14 -9.80 10.09 -15.78
N ARG A 15 -10.48 9.01 -16.15
CA ARG A 15 -9.98 8.03 -17.13
C ARG A 15 -9.81 8.61 -18.52
N ALA A 16 -10.53 9.67 -18.88
CA ALA A 16 -10.32 10.36 -20.14
C ALA A 16 -8.92 10.98 -20.21
N VAL A 17 -8.45 11.56 -19.10
CA VAL A 17 -7.11 12.16 -18.99
C VAL A 17 -6.01 11.09 -18.96
N PHE A 18 -6.31 9.86 -18.52
CA PHE A 18 -5.33 8.77 -18.57
C PHE A 18 -4.89 8.44 -20.00
N ALA A 19 -5.72 8.68 -21.02
CA ALA A 19 -5.36 8.50 -22.42
C ALA A 19 -4.20 9.42 -22.87
N ASP A 20 -3.87 10.46 -22.11
CA ASP A 20 -2.73 11.35 -22.41
C ASP A 20 -1.39 10.76 -21.97
N VAL A 21 -1.40 9.82 -21.03
CA VAL A 21 -0.17 9.35 -20.35
C VAL A 21 -0.04 7.83 -20.27
N MET A 22 -1.10 7.07 -20.56
CA MET A 22 -1.11 5.61 -20.34
C MET A 22 -1.61 4.83 -21.56
N SER A 23 -0.88 3.76 -21.91
CA SER A 23 -1.17 2.96 -23.09
C SER A 23 -2.43 2.10 -22.96
N LYS A 24 -2.81 1.66 -21.75
CA LYS A 24 -4.09 0.95 -21.51
C LYS A 24 -5.32 1.78 -21.91
N PHE A 25 -5.19 3.11 -21.98
CA PHE A 25 -6.30 4.02 -22.30
C PHE A 25 -6.16 4.68 -23.68
N GLY A 26 -5.22 4.24 -24.51
CA GLY A 26 -5.12 4.65 -25.92
C GLY A 26 -3.84 5.41 -26.29
N ASN A 27 -2.95 5.74 -25.36
CA ASN A 27 -1.66 6.36 -25.71
C ASN A 27 -0.68 5.31 -26.26
N THR A 28 -0.62 5.14 -27.58
CA THR A 28 0.27 4.17 -28.23
C THR A 28 1.76 4.52 -28.16
N SER A 29 2.10 5.74 -27.72
CA SER A 29 3.49 6.22 -27.59
C SER A 29 4.00 6.22 -26.16
N SER A 30 3.15 5.86 -25.19
CA SER A 30 3.53 5.80 -23.77
C SER A 30 4.09 4.43 -23.39
N ASP A 31 5.14 4.42 -22.58
CA ASP A 31 5.68 3.25 -21.89
C ASP A 31 5.03 3.01 -20.51
N CYS A 32 4.13 3.91 -20.09
CA CYS A 32 3.34 3.75 -18.89
C CYS A 32 2.05 3.00 -19.21
N PHE A 33 1.84 1.83 -18.62
CA PHE A 33 0.70 0.98 -19.00
C PHE A 33 -0.61 1.42 -18.34
N ALA A 34 -0.62 1.55 -17.02
CA ALA A 34 -1.83 1.76 -16.22
C ALA A 34 -1.51 2.57 -14.95
N PRO A 35 -2.52 3.05 -14.20
CA PRO A 35 -2.32 3.77 -12.96
C PRO A 35 -1.78 2.82 -11.87
N PRO A 36 -1.09 3.34 -10.85
CA PRO A 36 -0.79 4.76 -10.65
C PRO A 36 0.33 5.26 -11.58
N CYS A 37 0.33 6.57 -11.84
CA CYS A 37 1.33 7.28 -12.64
C CYS A 37 1.61 8.66 -12.04
N VAL A 38 2.88 9.06 -12.11
CA VAL A 38 3.35 10.40 -11.77
C VAL A 38 3.79 11.09 -13.05
N LYS A 39 3.30 12.32 -13.26
CA LYS A 39 3.77 13.24 -14.30
C LYS A 39 4.37 14.47 -13.61
N ASP A 40 5.68 14.65 -13.75
CA ASP A 40 6.43 15.81 -13.25
C ASP A 40 7.12 16.50 -14.44
N GLY A 41 6.48 17.55 -14.98
CA GLY A 41 6.88 18.18 -16.24
C GLY A 41 6.83 17.18 -17.41
N ASP A 42 7.97 16.99 -18.07
CA ASP A 42 8.13 16.03 -19.17
C ASP A 42 8.42 14.60 -18.69
N PHE A 43 8.73 14.42 -17.40
CA PHE A 43 9.00 13.10 -16.85
C PHE A 43 7.70 12.40 -16.46
N VAL A 44 7.51 11.17 -16.97
CA VAL A 44 6.35 10.34 -16.68
C VAL A 44 6.83 8.97 -16.22
N ILE A 45 6.28 8.48 -15.10
CA ILE A 45 6.58 7.15 -14.57
C ILE A 45 5.29 6.50 -14.06
N SER A 46 5.15 5.20 -14.26
CA SER A 46 4.04 4.40 -13.73
C SER A 46 4.56 3.21 -12.93
N GLN A 47 3.65 2.44 -12.32
CA GLN A 47 3.87 1.40 -11.31
C GLN A 47 4.06 1.97 -9.91
N SER A 48 3.27 1.46 -8.95
CA SER A 48 3.18 1.97 -7.58
C SER A 48 4.55 2.07 -6.90
N THR A 49 5.41 1.06 -7.06
CA THR A 49 6.75 1.03 -6.47
C THR A 49 7.71 2.03 -7.12
N ALA A 50 7.69 2.15 -8.45
CA ALA A 50 8.52 3.09 -9.20
C ALA A 50 8.10 4.54 -8.92
N CYS A 51 6.79 4.82 -8.91
CA CYS A 51 6.24 6.10 -8.46
C CYS A 51 6.67 6.43 -7.03
N SER A 52 6.61 5.45 -6.11
CA SER A 52 7.01 5.65 -4.71
C SER A 52 8.50 5.98 -4.57
N MET A 53 9.37 5.22 -5.24
CA MET A 53 10.81 5.49 -5.25
C MET A 53 11.14 6.87 -5.83
N TYR A 54 10.50 7.23 -6.94
CA TYR A 54 10.70 8.51 -7.60
C TYR A 54 10.30 9.68 -6.68
N ILE A 55 9.07 9.65 -6.14
CA ILE A 55 8.57 10.70 -5.24
C ILE A 55 9.40 10.78 -3.96
N GLY A 56 9.73 9.64 -3.36
CA GLY A 56 10.55 9.58 -2.16
C GLY A 56 11.91 10.28 -2.33
N LYS A 57 12.61 9.99 -3.44
CA LYS A 57 13.86 10.67 -3.78
C LYS A 57 13.67 12.15 -4.07
N LYS A 58 12.68 12.50 -4.88
CA LYS A 58 12.39 13.90 -5.27
C LYS A 58 12.15 14.79 -4.05
N LEU A 59 11.54 14.23 -3.01
CA LEU A 59 11.19 14.92 -1.77
C LEU A 59 12.23 14.79 -0.65
N ASN A 60 13.42 14.23 -0.93
CA ASN A 60 14.47 13.96 0.06
C ASN A 60 14.01 13.08 1.25
N LEU A 61 13.08 12.14 1.02
CA LEU A 61 12.67 11.13 2.01
C LEU A 61 13.64 9.93 2.01
N THR A 62 14.92 10.27 2.03
CA THR A 62 16.08 9.37 1.98
C THR A 62 16.94 9.55 3.23
N PRO A 63 16.45 9.10 4.41
CA PRO A 63 17.14 9.31 5.69
C PRO A 63 18.50 8.58 5.73
N PRO A 64 19.34 8.84 6.76
CA PRO A 64 20.63 8.16 6.91
C PRO A 64 20.51 6.63 6.82
N GLY A 65 21.35 6.00 5.99
CA GLY A 65 21.32 4.56 5.74
C GLY A 65 20.34 4.11 4.64
N TYR A 66 19.72 5.05 3.92
CA TYR A 66 18.90 4.74 2.75
C TYR A 66 19.71 4.00 1.67
N ASP A 67 19.15 2.89 1.20
CA ASP A 67 19.73 2.04 0.14
C ASP A 67 18.64 1.73 -0.88
N ASP A 68 18.87 2.12 -2.14
CA ASP A 68 17.89 1.98 -3.21
C ASP A 68 17.43 0.54 -3.42
N TYR A 69 18.37 -0.41 -3.36
CA TYR A 69 18.08 -1.81 -3.61
C TYR A 69 17.28 -2.41 -2.47
N LYS A 70 17.60 -2.04 -1.23
CA LYS A 70 16.88 -2.50 -0.05
C LYS A 70 15.49 -1.89 0.04
N THR A 71 15.34 -0.60 -0.27
CA THR A 71 14.03 0.03 -0.34
C THR A 71 13.18 -0.59 -1.45
N MET A 72 13.76 -0.86 -2.62
CA MET A 72 13.04 -1.56 -3.70
C MET A 72 12.63 -2.98 -3.28
N GLN A 73 13.48 -3.70 -2.54
CA GLN A 73 13.13 -4.99 -1.97
C GLN A 73 11.91 -4.86 -1.05
N TRP A 74 11.91 -3.93 -0.09
CA TRP A 74 10.79 -3.75 0.82
C TRP A 74 9.50 -3.38 0.09
N LEU A 75 9.56 -2.48 -0.90
CA LEU A 75 8.42 -2.14 -1.74
C LEU A 75 7.86 -3.37 -2.47
N SER A 76 8.73 -4.24 -2.97
CA SER A 76 8.33 -5.48 -3.65
C SER A 76 7.71 -6.48 -2.67
N ASP A 77 8.31 -6.64 -1.47
CA ASP A 77 7.78 -7.50 -0.42
C ASP A 77 6.36 -7.03 0.01
N ILE A 78 6.14 -5.71 0.09
CA ILE A 78 4.82 -5.12 0.40
C ILE A 78 3.81 -5.46 -0.71
N VAL A 79 4.18 -5.32 -1.99
CA VAL A 79 3.31 -5.73 -3.11
C VAL A 79 2.96 -7.21 -3.05
N ASP A 80 3.93 -8.07 -2.75
CA ASP A 80 3.72 -9.51 -2.60
C ASP A 80 2.72 -9.84 -1.49
N VAL A 81 2.76 -9.12 -0.38
CA VAL A 81 1.81 -9.29 0.73
C VAL A 81 0.41 -8.84 0.32
N PHE A 82 0.26 -7.60 -0.13
CA PHE A 82 -1.04 -6.94 -0.19
C PHE A 82 -1.75 -7.07 -1.53
N GLU A 83 -1.02 -7.10 -2.63
CA GLU A 83 -1.57 -7.30 -3.97
C GLU A 83 -1.51 -8.78 -4.35
N GLY A 84 -0.33 -9.39 -4.21
CA GLY A 84 -0.10 -10.79 -4.53
C GLY A 84 -0.79 -11.77 -3.57
N GLY A 85 -0.81 -11.45 -2.28
CA GLY A 85 -1.41 -12.26 -1.23
C GLY A 85 -2.87 -11.88 -0.99
N VAL A 86 -3.10 -10.79 -0.26
CA VAL A 86 -4.45 -10.34 0.12
C VAL A 86 -5.31 -10.10 -1.12
N GLY A 87 -4.82 -9.35 -2.12
CA GLY A 87 -5.56 -9.01 -3.33
C GLY A 87 -6.10 -10.24 -4.07
N LYS A 88 -5.23 -11.22 -4.34
CA LYS A 88 -5.61 -12.47 -5.03
C LYS A 88 -6.42 -13.44 -4.17
N SER A 89 -6.32 -13.35 -2.85
CA SER A 89 -7.07 -14.23 -1.93
C SER A 89 -8.46 -13.66 -1.60
N ASN A 90 -8.70 -12.37 -1.86
CA ASN A 90 -9.95 -11.67 -1.56
C ASN A 90 -10.98 -11.76 -2.69
N GLU A 91 -11.10 -12.93 -3.32
CA GLU A 91 -12.16 -13.25 -4.28
C GLU A 91 -13.15 -14.28 -3.72
N HIS A 92 -12.72 -15.07 -2.72
CA HIS A 92 -13.51 -16.12 -2.06
C HIS A 92 -13.19 -16.19 -0.57
N GLY A 93 -14.24 -16.24 0.28
CA GLY A 93 -14.11 -16.22 1.74
C GLY A 93 -13.14 -17.26 2.33
N PRO A 94 -13.27 -18.56 2.00
CA PRO A 94 -12.40 -19.60 2.54
C PRO A 94 -10.94 -19.47 2.10
N THR A 95 -10.71 -18.97 0.88
CA THR A 95 -9.35 -18.71 0.36
C THR A 95 -8.70 -17.55 1.10
N LEU A 96 -9.46 -16.48 1.34
CA LEU A 96 -9.02 -15.36 2.15
C LEU A 96 -8.66 -15.79 3.58
N LYS A 97 -9.53 -16.59 4.22
CA LYS A 97 -9.27 -17.15 5.55
C LYS A 97 -8.01 -17.98 5.58
N LYS A 98 -7.87 -18.93 4.65
CA LYS A 98 -6.69 -19.78 4.52
C LYS A 98 -5.41 -18.97 4.36
N PHE A 99 -5.46 -17.84 3.65
CA PHE A 99 -4.32 -16.95 3.51
C PHE A 99 -4.01 -16.22 4.82
N LEU A 100 -4.97 -15.48 5.38
CA LEU A 100 -4.79 -14.61 6.55
C LEU A 100 -4.48 -15.39 7.84
N GLU A 101 -5.08 -16.55 8.03
CA GLU A 101 -4.84 -17.41 9.20
C GLU A 101 -3.74 -18.45 8.93
N GLY A 102 -3.20 -18.49 7.71
CA GLY A 102 -2.20 -19.45 7.28
C GLY A 102 -0.75 -18.99 7.44
N GLY A 103 0.18 -19.94 7.29
CA GLY A 103 1.62 -19.69 7.44
C GLY A 103 2.20 -18.72 6.40
N ARG A 104 1.54 -18.51 5.25
CA ARG A 104 2.02 -17.59 4.22
C ARG A 104 1.86 -16.13 4.66
N TRP A 105 0.70 -15.74 5.21
CA TRP A 105 0.51 -14.40 5.79
C TRP A 105 1.54 -14.12 6.87
N VAL A 106 1.68 -15.06 7.82
CA VAL A 106 2.65 -14.96 8.91
C VAL A 106 4.07 -14.76 8.37
N SER A 107 4.50 -15.59 7.43
CA SER A 107 5.86 -15.52 6.87
C SER A 107 6.13 -14.19 6.17
N LEU A 108 5.18 -13.72 5.35
CA LEU A 108 5.30 -12.48 4.60
C LEU A 108 5.30 -11.24 5.51
N MET A 109 4.34 -11.15 6.43
CA MET A 109 4.26 -10.05 7.38
C MET A 109 5.43 -10.04 8.37
N SER A 110 5.89 -11.20 8.85
CA SER A 110 7.08 -11.31 9.69
C SER A 110 8.36 -10.85 8.98
N ASN A 111 8.46 -11.05 7.66
CA ASN A 111 9.56 -10.50 6.87
C ASN A 111 9.50 -8.97 6.83
N LEU A 112 8.32 -8.37 6.60
CA LEU A 112 8.15 -6.91 6.66
C LEU A 112 8.52 -6.35 8.04
N GLU A 113 7.99 -6.93 9.11
CA GLU A 113 8.28 -6.62 10.52
C GLU A 113 9.78 -6.62 10.84
N SER A 114 10.51 -7.61 10.33
CA SER A 114 11.94 -7.78 10.58
C SER A 114 12.78 -6.69 9.88
N GLY A 115 12.26 -6.13 8.80
CA GLY A 115 12.87 -5.01 8.10
C GLY A 115 12.81 -3.69 8.89
N ILE A 116 11.82 -3.52 9.76
CA ILE A 116 11.60 -2.28 10.52
C ILE A 116 12.60 -2.17 11.68
N LYS A 117 13.45 -1.13 11.66
CA LYS A 117 14.58 -0.95 12.60
C LYS A 117 14.30 0.02 13.75
N GLY A 118 13.30 0.89 13.60
CA GLY A 118 12.86 1.83 14.64
C GLY A 118 11.36 2.03 14.54
N PRO A 119 10.83 3.26 14.74
CA PRO A 119 9.46 3.57 14.34
C PRO A 119 9.23 3.41 12.83
N PHE A 120 10.31 3.43 12.02
CA PHE A 120 10.32 3.26 10.57
C PHE A 120 11.41 2.29 10.10
N TYR A 121 11.42 1.94 8.81
CA TYR A 121 12.41 1.03 8.19
C TYR A 121 13.85 1.47 8.42
N LEU A 122 14.13 2.77 8.36
CA LEU A 122 15.48 3.34 8.44
C LEU A 122 15.75 4.08 9.76
N GLY A 123 14.96 3.81 10.80
CA GLY A 123 15.15 4.39 12.12
C GLY A 123 14.08 5.41 12.46
N ALA A 124 14.49 6.64 12.80
CA ALA A 124 13.60 7.65 13.39
C ALA A 124 12.76 8.44 12.36
N GLU A 125 13.22 8.53 11.11
CA GLU A 125 12.56 9.29 10.05
C GLU A 125 11.92 8.36 9.01
N PRO A 126 10.75 8.70 8.45
CA PRO A 126 10.08 7.87 7.46
C PRO A 126 10.76 7.97 6.09
N CYS A 127 10.71 6.87 5.33
CA CYS A 127 11.15 6.82 3.94
C CYS A 127 10.01 6.35 3.01
N ALA A 128 10.28 6.28 1.70
CA ALA A 128 9.29 5.87 0.69
C ALA A 128 8.59 4.53 1.02
N ALA A 129 9.32 3.55 1.56
CA ALA A 129 8.75 2.26 1.93
C ALA A 129 7.76 2.35 3.12
N ASP A 130 8.00 3.24 4.09
CA ASP A 130 7.11 3.44 5.23
C ASP A 130 5.77 4.01 4.78
N PHE A 131 5.79 5.05 3.93
CA PHE A 131 4.57 5.62 3.36
C PHE A 131 3.81 4.61 2.51
N PHE A 132 4.53 3.79 1.74
CA PHE A 132 3.92 2.74 0.92
C PHE A 132 3.24 1.67 1.80
N LEU A 133 3.94 1.17 2.82
CA LEU A 133 3.39 0.21 3.79
C LEU A 133 2.16 0.77 4.49
N ALA A 134 2.24 2.00 5.01
CA ALA A 134 1.13 2.65 5.70
C ALA A 134 -0.09 2.80 4.77
N SER A 135 0.11 3.15 3.49
CA SER A 135 -1.00 3.24 2.54
C SER A 135 -1.70 1.89 2.32
N MET A 136 -0.92 0.80 2.22
CA MET A 136 -1.46 -0.55 2.05
C MET A 136 -2.22 -1.03 3.28
N ILE A 137 -1.66 -0.81 4.48
CA ILE A 137 -2.33 -1.13 5.74
C ILE A 137 -3.62 -0.32 5.87
N SER A 138 -3.58 0.99 5.62
CA SER A 138 -4.76 1.86 5.73
C SER A 138 -5.88 1.41 4.80
N HIS A 139 -5.56 1.10 3.54
CA HIS A 139 -6.55 0.59 2.58
C HIS A 139 -7.20 -0.70 3.08
N ARG A 140 -6.44 -1.63 3.67
CA ARG A 140 -6.99 -2.92 4.17
C ARG A 140 -7.64 -2.80 5.54
N ALA A 141 -7.21 -1.88 6.38
CA ALA A 141 -7.70 -1.73 7.74
C ALA A 141 -9.22 -1.51 7.76
N SER A 142 -9.71 -0.52 7.03
CA SER A 142 -11.15 -0.21 6.97
C SER A 142 -11.92 -1.11 6.01
N SER A 143 -11.33 -1.48 4.87
CA SER A 143 -12.05 -2.25 3.84
C SER A 143 -12.15 -3.74 4.14
N LEU A 144 -11.25 -4.31 4.95
CA LEU A 144 -11.10 -5.76 5.07
C LEU A 144 -10.89 -6.23 6.51
N PHE A 145 -9.85 -5.71 7.17
CA PHE A 145 -9.43 -6.23 8.48
C PHE A 145 -10.43 -5.89 9.59
N ALA A 146 -10.94 -4.66 9.63
CA ALA A 146 -11.97 -4.28 10.61
C ALA A 146 -13.26 -5.10 10.42
N PRO A 147 -13.86 -5.23 9.21
CA PRO A 147 -15.02 -6.10 9.00
C PRO A 147 -14.82 -7.56 9.44
N ILE A 148 -13.65 -8.15 9.18
CA ILE A 148 -13.34 -9.52 9.62
C ILE A 148 -13.23 -9.60 11.14
N LYS A 149 -12.54 -8.64 11.76
CA LYS A 149 -12.39 -8.56 13.22
C LYS A 149 -13.74 -8.37 13.91
N ASP A 150 -14.57 -7.47 13.41
CA ASP A 150 -15.88 -7.17 13.98
C ASP A 150 -16.82 -8.38 13.90
N LYS A 151 -16.77 -9.12 12.80
CA LYS A 151 -17.66 -10.26 12.57
C LYS A 151 -17.17 -11.56 13.20
N TYR A 152 -15.87 -11.83 13.16
CA TYR A 152 -15.29 -13.14 13.51
C TYR A 152 -14.29 -13.08 14.67
N GLY A 153 -13.98 -11.89 15.20
CA GLY A 153 -13.01 -11.72 16.28
C GLY A 153 -11.55 -11.94 15.86
N PHE A 154 -11.26 -12.14 14.57
CA PHE A 154 -9.92 -12.37 14.07
C PHE A 154 -9.21 -11.05 13.74
N ASP A 155 -8.10 -10.78 14.42
CA ASP A 155 -7.26 -9.60 14.18
C ASP A 155 -6.02 -9.99 13.37
N ALA A 156 -6.06 -9.68 12.07
CA ALA A 156 -4.97 -10.01 11.13
C ALA A 156 -3.64 -9.31 11.47
N MET A 157 -3.67 -8.18 12.20
CA MET A 157 -2.51 -7.35 12.50
C MET A 157 -1.94 -7.57 13.91
N ALA A 158 -2.61 -8.35 14.77
CA ALA A 158 -2.25 -8.51 16.18
C ALA A 158 -0.79 -8.95 16.41
N ASN A 159 -0.22 -9.76 15.51
CA ASN A 159 1.14 -10.28 15.62
C ASN A 159 2.19 -9.40 14.93
N PHE A 160 1.80 -8.26 14.35
CA PHE A 160 2.67 -7.39 13.55
C PHE A 160 2.64 -5.94 14.07
N PRO A 161 3.13 -5.71 15.31
CA PRO A 161 3.02 -4.41 15.97
C PRO A 161 3.93 -3.33 15.37
N LYS A 162 5.05 -3.64 14.72
CA LYS A 162 5.91 -2.60 14.13
C LYS A 162 5.33 -2.10 12.81
N ALA A 163 4.79 -3.00 11.98
CA ALA A 163 4.11 -2.64 10.75
C ALA A 163 2.87 -1.80 11.06
N GLN A 164 2.09 -2.21 12.07
CA GLN A 164 1.00 -1.39 12.59
C GLN A 164 1.51 -0.05 13.15
N GLY A 165 2.63 -0.06 13.88
CA GLY A 165 3.27 1.14 14.41
C GLY A 165 3.71 2.15 13.34
N VAL A 166 4.23 1.69 12.19
CA VAL A 166 4.55 2.55 11.03
C VAL A 166 3.28 3.25 10.53
N HIS A 167 2.20 2.48 10.33
CA HIS A 167 0.92 3.03 9.93
C HIS A 167 0.42 4.07 10.94
N ASP A 168 0.39 3.73 12.22
CA ASP A 168 -0.17 4.59 13.26
C ASP A 168 0.65 5.88 13.42
N ALA A 169 1.98 5.78 13.35
CA ALA A 169 2.87 6.93 13.38
C ALA A 169 2.56 7.91 12.24
N LEU A 170 2.41 7.42 11.01
CA LEU A 170 2.09 8.28 9.86
C LEU A 170 0.64 8.78 9.89
N ALA A 171 -0.31 7.92 10.28
CA ALA A 171 -1.73 8.25 10.38
C ALA A 171 -2.03 9.32 11.43
N SER A 172 -1.17 9.44 12.45
CA SER A 172 -1.30 10.46 13.48
C SER A 172 -0.93 11.88 13.02
N THR A 173 -0.24 12.02 11.88
CA THR A 173 0.22 13.31 11.38
C THR A 173 -0.93 14.14 10.78
N ASP A 174 -0.81 15.47 10.84
CA ASP A 174 -1.81 16.35 10.22
C ASP A 174 -1.85 16.22 8.69
N ALA A 175 -0.71 15.90 8.08
CA ALA A 175 -0.61 15.58 6.66
C ALA A 175 -1.52 14.42 6.26
N TRP A 176 -1.62 13.39 7.09
CA TRP A 176 -2.44 12.21 6.81
C TRP A 176 -3.94 12.50 6.91
N LYS A 177 -4.36 13.33 7.88
CA LYS A 177 -5.77 13.71 8.05
C LYS A 177 -6.33 14.43 6.82
N ASN A 178 -5.48 15.11 6.09
CA ASN A 178 -5.83 15.83 4.86
C ASN A 178 -5.64 14.98 3.59
N TYR A 179 -5.33 13.68 3.71
CA TYR A 179 -5.08 12.82 2.58
C TYR A 179 -6.38 12.49 1.83
N SER A 180 -6.56 13.13 0.68
CA SER A 180 -7.78 13.05 -0.15
C SER A 180 -7.95 11.69 -0.84
N ALA A 181 -6.90 10.88 -0.94
CA ALA A 181 -6.94 9.57 -1.58
C ALA A 181 -7.25 8.40 -0.63
N LEU A 182 -7.63 8.68 0.64
CA LEU A 182 -8.05 7.65 1.62
C LEU A 182 -9.35 6.91 1.25
N ASN A 183 -9.98 7.25 0.13
CA ASN A 183 -11.12 6.49 -0.34
C ASN A 183 -10.62 5.12 -0.86
N PRO A 184 -11.12 3.98 -0.33
CA PRO A 184 -10.59 2.68 -0.68
C PRO A 184 -10.72 2.47 -2.19
N MET A 185 -9.58 2.42 -2.88
CA MET A 185 -9.49 2.19 -4.33
C MET A 185 -10.26 0.92 -4.76
N PHE A 186 -10.46 -0.02 -3.83
CA PHE A 186 -11.11 -1.31 -4.05
C PHE A 186 -12.48 -1.44 -3.36
N GLY A 187 -13.01 -0.37 -2.75
CA GLY A 187 -14.24 -0.43 -1.93
C GLY A 187 -14.08 -1.32 -0.69
N PRO A 188 -15.15 -1.47 0.12
CA PRO A 188 -15.17 -2.45 1.20
C PRO A 188 -15.15 -3.89 0.66
N ILE A 189 -14.73 -4.86 1.48
CA ILE A 189 -14.91 -6.29 1.22
C ILE A 189 -16.38 -6.55 0.86
N LYS A 190 -16.59 -7.35 -0.19
CA LYS A 190 -17.93 -7.72 -0.61
C LYS A 190 -18.60 -8.59 0.45
N GLU A 191 -19.89 -8.35 0.70
CA GLU A 191 -20.62 -9.01 1.77
C GLU A 191 -20.65 -10.53 1.59
N GLU A 192 -20.74 -11.02 0.36
CA GLU A 192 -20.71 -12.45 0.05
C GLU A 192 -19.37 -13.12 0.43
N ILE A 193 -18.25 -12.41 0.23
CA ILE A 193 -16.92 -12.91 0.60
C ILE A 193 -16.78 -12.91 2.13
N LEU A 194 -17.21 -11.82 2.77
CA LEU A 194 -17.19 -11.71 4.22
C LEU A 194 -18.09 -12.78 4.85
N ASN A 195 -19.27 -13.05 4.30
CA ASN A 195 -20.20 -14.06 4.79
C ASN A 195 -19.65 -15.48 4.68
N ALA A 196 -18.98 -15.78 3.56
CA ALA A 196 -18.37 -17.08 3.31
C ALA A 196 -17.00 -17.30 3.98
N TYR A 197 -16.51 -16.35 4.80
CA TYR A 197 -15.14 -16.39 5.33
C TYR A 197 -14.82 -17.69 6.10
N ASN A 198 -15.77 -18.21 6.88
CA ASN A 198 -15.63 -19.44 7.67
C ASN A 198 -16.27 -20.67 7.00
N ASP A 199 -16.71 -20.58 5.75
CA ASP A 199 -17.23 -21.73 5.02
C ASP A 199 -16.11 -22.75 4.74
N GLU A 200 -16.48 -24.00 4.50
CA GLU A 200 -15.52 -25.04 4.09
C GLU A 200 -15.02 -24.75 2.66
N ALA A 201 -13.72 -24.96 2.44
CA ALA A 201 -13.04 -24.67 1.18
C ALA A 201 -13.19 -25.78 0.13
#